data_AF-A0A7S0S4U0-F1
#
_entry.id   AF-A0A7S0S4U0-F1
#
_cell.length_a   1.000
_cell.length_b   1.000
_cell.length_c   1.000
_cell.angle_alpha   90.00
_cell.angle_beta   90.00
_cell.angle_gamma   90.00
#
_symmetry.space_group_name_H-M   'P 1'
#
loop_
_entity.id
_entity.type
_entity.pdbx_description
1 polymer ?
#
loop_
_entity_poly.entity_id
_entity_poly.type
_entity_poly.pdbx_seq_one_letter_code
_entity_poly.pdbx_strand_id
1 'polypeptide(L)'
;ALHGCIPVIIMDDVHAVFESILDYPSFSVRVAEKDLEKVPEILAAIPEEKEKAMRKALRRVWHRFAYTTHPLLKKDTDDMITSNPANKAGQSRNSLPDADNGTAPRMPRPFPHGDDAFHTIMQWLYARLPHTRG
;
A
#
# COMPACT_ATOMS: atom_id res chain seq x y z
N ALA A 1 1.02 12.49 6.16
CA ALA A 1 0.53 11.61 5.06
C ALA A 1 1.39 10.35 5.02
N LEU A 2 0.81 9.17 5.23
CA LEU A 2 1.51 7.87 5.42
C LEU A 2 2.27 7.34 4.18
N HIS A 3 2.50 8.17 3.16
CA HIS A 3 2.96 7.76 1.82
C HIS A 3 4.00 8.72 1.21
N GLY A 4 4.71 9.46 2.07
CA GLY A 4 5.82 10.32 1.65
C GLY A 4 7.16 9.58 1.52
N CYS A 5 7.35 8.51 2.29
CA CYS A 5 8.62 7.78 2.39
C CYS A 5 8.59 6.46 1.60
N ILE A 6 9.75 5.94 1.23
CA ILE A 6 9.91 4.60 0.65
C ILE A 6 10.36 3.63 1.77
N PRO A 7 9.69 2.47 1.94
CA PRO A 7 10.11 1.47 2.92
C PRO A 7 11.46 0.85 2.54
N VAL A 8 12.34 0.75 3.53
CA VAL A 8 13.62 0.03 3.45
C VAL A 8 13.48 -1.26 4.25
N ILE A 9 13.82 -2.38 3.61
CA ILE A 9 13.67 -3.72 4.17
C ILE A 9 15.07 -4.28 4.44
N ILE A 10 15.35 -4.56 5.71
CA ILE A 10 16.62 -5.11 6.18
C ILE A 10 16.29 -6.44 6.87
N MET A 11 16.43 -7.53 6.12
CA MET A 11 16.19 -8.89 6.57
C MET A 11 16.69 -9.83 5.47
N ASP A 12 17.73 -10.60 5.77
CA ASP A 12 18.34 -11.53 4.83
C ASP A 12 17.59 -12.87 4.84
N ASP A 13 17.56 -13.56 3.70
CA ASP A 13 16.97 -14.91 3.53
C ASP A 13 15.53 -15.14 4.03
N VAL A 14 14.78 -14.06 4.29
CA VAL A 14 13.37 -14.12 4.69
C VAL A 14 12.48 -13.48 3.63
N HIS A 15 11.41 -14.18 3.28
CA HIS A 15 10.37 -13.66 2.40
C HIS A 15 9.47 -12.65 3.11
N ALA A 16 9.21 -11.52 2.46
CA ALA A 16 8.29 -10.53 2.99
C ALA A 16 6.84 -11.03 2.94
N VAL A 17 6.00 -10.51 3.83
CA VAL A 17 4.58 -10.89 3.89
C VAL A 17 3.91 -10.53 2.55
N PHE A 18 3.30 -11.53 1.89
CA PHE A 18 2.70 -11.39 0.56
C PHE A 18 3.68 -11.08 -0.58
N GLU A 19 4.97 -11.35 -0.44
CA GLU A 19 5.95 -11.18 -1.53
C GLU A 19 5.60 -11.99 -2.80
N SER A 20 4.86 -13.10 -2.64
CA SER A 20 4.33 -13.86 -3.77
C SER A 20 3.20 -13.17 -4.55
N ILE A 21 2.59 -12.12 -3.98
CA ILE A 21 1.44 -11.41 -4.56
C ILE A 21 1.80 -9.95 -4.88
N LEU A 22 2.63 -9.31 -4.04
CA LEU A 22 3.03 -7.92 -4.17
C LEU A 22 4.44 -7.82 -4.76
N ASP A 23 4.61 -6.96 -5.77
CA ASP A 23 5.90 -6.66 -6.37
C ASP A 23 6.70 -5.71 -5.46
N TYR A 24 7.33 -6.25 -4.41
CA TYR A 24 8.13 -5.52 -3.44
C TYR A 24 9.22 -4.62 -4.06
N PRO A 25 10.00 -5.07 -5.05
CA PRO A 25 10.98 -4.23 -5.75
C PRO A 25 10.39 -2.95 -6.38
N SER A 26 9.09 -2.91 -6.69
CA SER A 26 8.45 -1.73 -7.29
C SER A 26 8.19 -0.58 -6.30
N PHE A 27 8.16 -0.85 -5.00
CA PHE A 27 7.79 0.13 -3.98
C PHE A 27 8.68 0.15 -2.74
N SER A 28 9.70 -0.71 -2.66
CA SER A 28 10.61 -0.83 -1.51
C SER A 28 12.06 -1.01 -1.95
N VAL A 29 12.98 -0.76 -1.02
CA VAL A 29 14.42 -1.00 -1.21
C VAL A 29 14.85 -2.09 -0.23
N ARG A 30 15.40 -3.19 -0.72
CA ARG A 30 15.96 -4.24 0.13
C ARG A 30 17.46 -4.01 0.30
N VAL A 31 17.93 -4.01 1.54
CA VAL A 31 19.34 -3.84 1.90
C VAL A 31 19.75 -5.03 2.75
N ALA A 32 20.90 -5.63 2.42
CA ALA A 32 21.45 -6.74 3.19
C ALA A 32 21.92 -6.25 4.57
N GLU A 33 21.85 -7.10 5.60
CA GLU A 33 22.23 -6.70 6.96
C GLU A 33 23.69 -6.27 7.05
N LYS A 34 24.57 -6.93 6.29
CA LYS A 34 26.00 -6.58 6.15
C LYS A 34 26.25 -5.18 5.59
N ASP A 35 25.29 -4.61 4.87
CA ASP A 35 25.41 -3.29 4.22
C ASP A 35 24.62 -2.21 4.96
N LEU A 36 24.23 -2.47 6.22
CA LEU A 36 23.47 -1.54 7.07
C LEU A 36 24.16 -0.18 7.21
N GLU A 37 25.49 -0.16 7.36
CA GLU A 37 26.27 1.08 7.47
C GLU A 37 26.25 1.92 6.18
N LYS A 38 26.03 1.27 5.04
CA LYS A 38 25.99 1.90 3.71
C LYS A 38 24.59 2.33 3.30
N VAL A 39 23.56 2.12 4.13
CA VAL A 39 22.17 2.51 3.82
C VAL A 39 22.08 3.97 3.33
N PRO A 40 22.72 4.97 3.96
CA PRO A 40 22.65 6.34 3.46
C PRO A 40 23.20 6.51 2.03
N GLU A 41 24.30 5.82 1.71
CA GLU A 41 24.92 5.84 0.37
C GLU A 41 24.02 5.14 -0.66
N ILE A 42 23.50 3.96 -0.31
CA ILE A 42 22.58 3.18 -1.16
C ILE A 42 21.33 4.00 -1.48
N LEU A 43 20.74 4.68 -0.49
CA LEU A 43 19.56 5.50 -0.69
C LEU A 43 19.87 6.78 -1.47
N ALA A 44 21.02 7.42 -1.24
CA ALA A 44 21.45 8.59 -2.00
C ALA A 44 21.75 8.28 -3.48
N ALA A 45 22.16 7.04 -3.78
CA ALA A 45 22.41 6.59 -5.14
C ALA A 45 21.12 6.37 -5.97
N ILE A 46 19.93 6.40 -5.35
CA ILE A 46 18.66 6.20 -6.04
C ILE A 46 18.29 7.46 -6.84
N PRO A 47 18.10 7.38 -8.17
CA PRO A 47 17.67 8.53 -8.96
C PRO A 47 16.27 9.01 -8.54
N GLU A 48 16.06 10.33 -8.57
CA GLU A 48 14.78 10.96 -8.18
C GLU A 48 13.57 10.39 -8.96
N GLU A 49 13.74 10.11 -10.26
CA GLU A 49 12.69 9.51 -11.09
C GLU A 49 12.27 8.11 -10.57
N LYS A 50 13.25 7.30 -10.14
CA LYS A 50 12.99 5.99 -9.54
C LYS A 50 12.31 6.15 -8.18
N GLU A 51 12.76 7.10 -7.38
CA GLU A 51 12.15 7.42 -6.09
C GLU A 51 10.67 7.81 -6.26
N LYS A 52 10.37 8.70 -7.20
CA LYS A 52 9.01 9.14 -7.53
C LYS A 52 8.14 7.99 -8.03
N ALA A 53 8.69 7.10 -8.85
CA ALA A 53 8.01 5.89 -9.30
C ALA A 53 7.67 4.96 -8.12
N MET A 54 8.63 4.70 -7.22
CA MET A 54 8.42 3.88 -6.02
C MET A 54 7.36 4.47 -5.09
N ARG A 55 7.40 5.78 -4.81
CA ARG A 55 6.36 6.47 -4.03
C ARG A 55 4.98 6.34 -4.71
N LYS A 56 4.91 6.41 -6.05
CA LYS A 56 3.67 6.23 -6.82
C LYS A 56 3.16 4.79 -6.77
N ALA A 57 4.04 3.80 -6.75
CA ALA A 57 3.68 2.39 -6.56
C ALA A 57 3.17 2.16 -5.13
N LEU A 58 3.86 2.68 -4.12
CA LEU A 58 3.46 2.58 -2.71
C LEU A 58 2.07 3.15 -2.46
N ARG A 59 1.75 4.32 -3.04
CA ARG A 59 0.40 4.91 -2.98
C ARG A 59 -0.71 4.01 -3.55
N ARG A 60 -0.37 3.01 -4.37
CA ARG A 60 -1.34 2.05 -4.92
C ARG A 60 -1.45 0.77 -4.11
N VAL A 61 -0.51 0.47 -3.21
CA VAL A 61 -0.49 -0.79 -2.46
C VAL A 61 -0.58 -0.61 -0.94
N TRP A 62 -0.42 0.60 -0.41
CA TRP A 62 -0.38 0.87 1.04
C TRP A 62 -1.59 0.32 1.80
N HIS A 63 -2.79 0.37 1.21
CA HIS A 63 -4.01 -0.13 1.80
C HIS A 63 -3.97 -1.65 2.07
N ARG A 64 -3.09 -2.40 1.38
CA ARG A 64 -2.87 -3.85 1.58
C ARG A 64 -2.16 -4.15 2.91
N PHE A 65 -1.68 -3.11 3.58
CA PHE A 65 -1.02 -3.20 4.88
C PHE A 65 -1.86 -2.59 6.01
N ALA A 66 -3.06 -2.08 5.70
CA ALA A 66 -3.98 -1.50 6.68
C ALA A 66 -5.14 -2.46 6.99
N TYR A 67 -5.49 -2.64 8.27
CA TYR A 67 -6.58 -3.49 8.72
C TYR A 67 -7.85 -2.69 8.99
N THR A 68 -8.58 -2.34 7.94
CA THR A 68 -9.77 -1.47 8.03
C THR A 68 -11.10 -2.22 8.04
N THR A 69 -11.12 -3.42 7.47
CA THR A 69 -12.32 -4.25 7.34
C THR A 69 -12.31 -5.41 8.34
N HIS A 70 -11.25 -5.50 9.15
CA HIS A 70 -11.13 -6.51 10.18
C HIS A 70 -12.34 -6.42 11.14
N PRO A 71 -13.08 -7.52 11.40
CA PRO A 71 -14.35 -7.46 12.12
C PRO A 71 -14.31 -6.76 13.48
N LEU A 72 -13.18 -6.88 14.19
CA LEU A 72 -12.99 -6.26 15.50
C LEU A 72 -12.66 -4.76 15.44
N LEU A 73 -12.14 -4.26 14.32
CA LEU A 73 -11.63 -2.89 14.19
C LEU A 73 -12.53 -2.01 13.32
N LYS A 74 -13.40 -2.63 12.51
CA LYS A 74 -14.20 -1.97 11.48
C LYS A 74 -14.93 -0.72 11.99
N LYS A 75 -15.61 -0.82 13.13
CA LYS A 75 -16.39 0.29 13.70
C LYS A 75 -15.51 1.49 14.02
N ASP A 76 -14.44 1.26 14.78
CA ASP A 76 -13.51 2.31 15.21
C ASP A 76 -12.80 2.94 14.00
N THR A 77 -12.43 2.12 13.00
CA THR A 77 -11.83 2.62 11.77
C THR A 77 -12.80 3.42 10.91
N ASP A 78 -14.06 3.00 10.81
CA ASP A 78 -15.09 3.72 10.06
C ASP A 78 -15.40 5.08 10.71
N ASP A 79 -15.47 5.14 12.04
CA ASP A 79 -15.65 6.37 12.81
C ASP A 79 -14.46 7.33 12.62
N MET A 80 -13.23 6.80 12.65
CA MET A 80 -12.00 7.56 12.39
C MET A 80 -11.92 8.07 10.95
N ILE A 81 -12.33 7.27 9.96
CA ILE A 81 -12.34 7.66 8.54
C ILE A 81 -13.40 8.75 8.30
N THR A 82 -14.58 8.62 8.89
CA THR A 82 -15.71 9.54 8.69
C THR A 82 -15.50 10.89 9.40
N SER A 83 -14.76 10.89 10.51
CA SER A 83 -14.43 12.11 11.26
C SER A 83 -13.34 12.98 10.60
N ASN A 84 -12.61 12.45 9.61
CA ASN A 84 -11.59 13.22 8.90
C ASN A 84 -12.24 14.23 7.91
N PRO A 85 -12.12 15.56 8.12
CA PRO A 85 -12.78 16.56 7.28
C PRO A 85 -12.35 16.50 5.81
N ALA A 86 -11.16 15.96 5.51
CA ALA A 86 -10.69 15.72 4.15
C ALA A 86 -11.56 14.69 3.37
N ASN A 87 -12.17 13.72 4.07
CA ASN A 87 -13.02 12.71 3.43
C ASN A 87 -14.42 13.24 3.10
N LYS A 88 -14.93 14.22 3.87
CA LYS A 88 -16.20 14.90 3.56
C LYS A 88 -16.15 15.68 2.24
N ALA A 89 -14.98 16.22 1.88
CA ALA A 89 -14.77 16.91 0.60
C ALA A 89 -14.68 15.96 -0.61
N GLY A 90 -14.29 14.70 -0.41
CA GLY A 90 -14.10 13.70 -1.47
C GLY A 90 -15.36 12.91 -1.86
N GLN A 91 -16.34 12.75 -0.97
CA GLN A 91 -17.56 11.96 -1.23
C GLN A 91 -18.52 12.58 -2.26
N SER A 92 -18.46 13.90 -2.50
CA SER A 92 -19.37 14.60 -3.42
C SER A 92 -19.08 14.39 -4.92
N ARG A 93 -18.03 13.65 -5.31
CA ARG A 93 -17.60 13.49 -6.72
C ARG A 93 -17.76 12.08 -7.30
N ASN A 94 -18.40 11.14 -6.58
CA ASN A 94 -18.52 9.73 -7.00
C ASN A 94 -19.56 9.44 -8.11
N SER A 95 -19.97 10.44 -8.89
CA SER A 95 -20.83 10.22 -10.06
C SER A 95 -20.29 10.99 -11.26
N LEU A 96 -19.39 10.36 -12.04
CA LEU A 96 -19.18 10.52 -13.50
C LEU A 96 -18.04 9.58 -13.97
N PRO A 97 -18.08 9.08 -15.24
CA PRO A 97 -17.30 7.94 -15.71
C PRO A 97 -15.87 8.30 -16.12
N ASP A 98 -15.06 7.26 -16.32
CA ASP A 98 -13.66 7.25 -16.72
C ASP A 98 -13.29 8.30 -17.78
N ALA A 99 -12.45 9.26 -17.41
CA ALA A 99 -11.74 10.11 -18.36
C ALA A 99 -10.26 10.21 -17.98
N ASP A 100 -9.46 9.64 -18.88
CA ASP A 100 -8.04 9.85 -19.06
C ASP A 100 -7.80 11.27 -19.55
N ASN A 101 -7.43 12.20 -18.66
CA ASN A 101 -6.67 13.36 -19.08
C ASN A 101 -5.82 13.89 -17.93
N GLY A 102 -4.53 14.09 -18.21
CA GLY A 102 -3.54 14.57 -17.26
C GLY A 102 -3.90 15.96 -16.71
N THR A 103 -3.27 16.29 -15.58
CA THR A 103 -3.30 17.57 -14.85
C THR A 103 -4.20 17.62 -13.61
N ALA A 104 -3.82 16.87 -12.57
CA ALA A 104 -3.92 17.24 -11.15
C ALA A 104 -3.39 16.07 -10.29
N PRO A 105 -2.70 16.31 -9.15
CA PRO A 105 -2.51 15.26 -8.16
C PRO A 105 -3.90 14.84 -7.65
N ARG A 106 -4.41 13.72 -8.16
CA ARG A 106 -5.64 13.09 -7.67
C ARG A 106 -5.48 12.92 -6.16
N MET A 107 -6.33 13.58 -5.38
CA MET A 107 -6.43 13.33 -3.93
C MET A 107 -6.64 11.83 -3.70
N PRO A 108 -6.20 11.28 -2.55
CA PRO A 108 -6.38 9.87 -2.27
C PRO A 108 -7.86 9.53 -2.48
N ARG A 109 -8.11 8.49 -3.28
CA ARG A 109 -9.44 7.88 -3.34
C ARG A 109 -9.90 7.62 -1.90
N PRO A 110 -11.22 7.66 -1.61
CA PRO A 110 -11.73 7.13 -0.35
C PRO A 110 -11.03 5.80 -0.06
N PHE A 111 -10.67 5.56 1.21
CA PHE A 111 -10.01 4.32 1.58
C PHE A 111 -10.78 3.16 0.95
N PRO A 112 -10.14 2.24 0.20
CA PRO A 112 -10.84 1.17 -0.49
C PRO A 112 -11.35 0.16 0.55
N HIS A 113 -12.50 0.45 1.16
CA HIS A 113 -13.21 -0.45 2.05
C HIS A 113 -13.55 -1.71 1.26
N GLY A 114 -12.80 -2.80 1.48
CA GLY A 114 -12.94 -4.07 0.76
C GLY A 114 -11.67 -4.57 0.08
N ASP A 115 -10.61 -3.78 0.07
CA ASP A 115 -9.34 -4.17 -0.52
C ASP A 115 -8.25 -3.70 0.46
N ASP A 116 -8.02 -4.49 1.51
CA ASP A 116 -7.18 -4.13 2.64
C ASP A 116 -6.32 -5.32 3.12
N ALA A 117 -5.57 -5.19 4.21
CA ALA A 117 -4.69 -6.26 4.68
C ALA A 117 -5.45 -7.56 4.98
N PHE A 118 -6.63 -7.47 5.58
CA PHE A 118 -7.45 -8.63 5.89
C PHE A 118 -7.91 -9.34 4.62
N HIS A 119 -8.40 -8.61 3.63
CA HIS A 119 -8.78 -9.19 2.33
C HIS A 119 -7.59 -9.84 1.61
N THR A 120 -6.40 -9.23 1.71
CA THR A 120 -5.16 -9.78 1.14
C THR A 120 -4.82 -11.13 1.75
N ILE A 121 -4.91 -11.25 3.07
CA ILE A 121 -4.71 -12.51 3.79
C ILE A 121 -5.73 -13.55 3.33
N MET A 122 -7.01 -13.19 3.28
CA MET A 122 -8.06 -14.11 2.86
C MET A 122 -7.84 -14.59 1.43
N GLN A 123 -7.51 -13.69 0.50
CA GLN A 123 -7.19 -14.04 -0.89
C GLN A 123 -5.98 -14.98 -0.98
N TRP A 124 -4.92 -14.72 -0.21
CA TRP A 124 -3.73 -15.58 -0.16
C TRP A 124 -4.08 -16.97 0.39
N LEU A 125 -4.86 -17.05 1.47
CA LEU A 125 -5.32 -18.32 2.05
C LEU A 125 -6.16 -19.11 1.04
N TYR A 126 -7.14 -18.47 0.39
CA TYR A 126 -7.97 -19.12 -0.65
C TYR A 126 -7.15 -19.63 -1.84
N ALA A 127 -6.10 -18.90 -2.24
CA ALA A 127 -5.23 -19.35 -3.33
C ALA A 127 -4.44 -20.62 -2.97
N ARG A 128 -4.18 -20.84 -1.68
CA ARG A 128 -3.28 -21.88 -1.16
C ARG A 128 -4.01 -23.10 -0.56
N LEU A 129 -5.31 -22.99 -0.28
CA LEU A 129 -6.15 -24.09 0.19
C LEU A 129 -6.80 -24.82 -1.01
N PRO A 130 -6.39 -26.07 -1.32
CA PRO A 130 -6.93 -26.80 -2.46
C PRO A 130 -8.38 -27.27 -2.28
N HIS A 131 -8.87 -27.40 -1.05
CA HIS A 131 -10.20 -27.96 -0.74
C HIS A 131 -11.32 -26.91 -0.56
N THR A 132 -11.01 -25.63 -0.74
CA THR A 132 -12.01 -24.54 -0.80
C THR A 132 -12.47 -24.26 -2.24
N ARG A 133 -11.92 -24.98 -3.22
CA ARG A 133 -12.34 -24.97 -4.63
C ARG A 133 -13.37 -26.08 -4.85
N GLY A 134 -14.56 -25.90 -4.27
CA GLY A 134 -15.73 -26.74 -4.59
C GLY A 134 -16.18 -26.53 -6.02
#